data_AF-A0A2S7DK62-F1
#
_entry.id   AF-A0A2S7DK62-F1
#
_cell.length_a   1.000
_cell.length_b   1.000
_cell.length_c   1.000
_cell.angle_alpha   90.00
_cell.angle_beta   90.00
_cell.angle_gamma   90.00
#
_symmetry.space_group_name_H-M   'P 1'
#
loop_
_entity.id
_entity.type
_entity.pdbx_description
1 polymer ?
#
loop_
_entity_poly.entity_id
_entity_poly.type
_entity_poly.pdbx_seq_one_letter_code
_entity_poly.pdbx_strand_id
1 'polypeptide(L)'
;MSQHAIEELIERCIHLVDASAVERSRKAALIHALLRLQARYDTNLTWLRMHSVLLRHGVLLRTRAEDVGDTALRAHALSAEAPGWLDHAHGPAYLAWEGDTRVVYRLTEPGTDMPLAELFYQVLTLADQSGDASLFVDGYGLLVNGWLDETFDANDGIAATLDGLLASDALQGIRALAARQGLKRRRNAPEDLALPRLDDGGAADDIERAIGLRFFLQPKRTSAALRAARDKARHRQARVYAVLPQLIDRHLGASLRAAGWSPVAVAVPLQWHWIRDVDGNRQHLWASYDASLGELMVQVGLQHARLLAWQQRTATTHLHDLHVVDGAARFLGEDILHSADIGNYGGWVVNPASSDATLEAGLDRLAAALPTLDASYFGRIATQLAGPWFERPADTWLQLLETGDDTGAVPPTVVFASPDSLLLAFVFFHLERGHTTHADALVEQLRARLAARPRPSVWHRHALAPFLQQWEQGARSMPMPAVLHPLLLAHLRANDSA
;
A
#
# COMPACT_ATOMS: atom_id res chain seq x y z
N MET A 1 -13.81 -9.74 0.23
CA MET A 1 -14.27 -10.94 0.97
C MET A 1 -15.67 -11.36 0.52
N SER A 2 -15.77 -12.42 -0.27
CA SER A 2 -17.08 -13.06 -0.54
C SER A 2 -17.19 -14.30 0.36
N GLN A 3 -17.66 -14.09 1.60
CA GLN A 3 -17.88 -15.16 2.58
C GLN A 3 -18.61 -16.38 1.97
N HIS A 4 -19.60 -16.12 1.12
CA HIS A 4 -20.34 -17.16 0.42
C HIS A 4 -19.49 -18.05 -0.51
N ALA A 5 -18.49 -17.48 -1.18
CA ALA A 5 -17.63 -18.25 -2.09
C ALA A 5 -16.72 -19.24 -1.33
N ILE A 6 -16.29 -18.87 -0.12
CA ILE A 6 -15.50 -19.74 0.74
C ILE A 6 -16.38 -20.88 1.27
N GLU A 7 -17.61 -20.59 1.68
CA GLU A 7 -18.58 -21.63 2.07
C GLU A 7 -18.81 -22.65 0.94
N GLU A 8 -19.11 -22.17 -0.27
CA GLU A 8 -19.33 -23.03 -1.44
C GLU A 8 -18.09 -23.89 -1.76
N LEU A 9 -16.89 -23.31 -1.66
CA LEU A 9 -15.64 -24.04 -1.84
C LEU A 9 -15.51 -25.16 -0.80
N ILE A 10 -15.73 -24.86 0.48
CA ILE A 10 -15.61 -25.83 1.56
C ILE A 10 -16.66 -26.95 1.43
N GLU A 11 -17.91 -26.61 1.11
CA GLU A 11 -18.99 -27.59 0.86
C GLU A 11 -18.61 -28.55 -0.28
N ARG A 12 -18.08 -28.02 -1.40
CA ARG A 12 -17.59 -28.83 -2.52
C ARG A 12 -16.43 -29.74 -2.11
N CYS A 13 -15.50 -29.24 -1.30
CA CYS A 13 -14.41 -30.05 -0.75
C CYS A 13 -14.93 -31.17 0.16
N ILE A 14 -15.92 -30.91 1.00
CA ILE A 14 -16.52 -31.93 1.87
C ILE A 14 -17.21 -33.01 1.02
N HIS A 15 -17.96 -32.63 -0.02
CA HIS A 15 -18.57 -33.58 -0.95
C HIS A 15 -17.53 -34.42 -1.70
N LEU A 16 -16.43 -33.80 -2.13
CA LEU A 16 -15.31 -34.50 -2.75
C LEU A 16 -14.70 -35.53 -1.80
N VAL A 17 -14.47 -35.17 -0.53
CA VAL A 17 -13.99 -36.09 0.51
C VAL A 17 -14.98 -37.22 0.74
N ASP A 18 -16.28 -36.93 0.84
CA ASP A 18 -17.35 -37.92 1.01
C ASP A 18 -17.36 -38.96 -0.12
N ALA A 19 -17.26 -38.50 -1.37
CA ALA A 19 -17.26 -39.34 -2.56
C ALA A 19 -15.95 -40.12 -2.79
N SER A 20 -14.86 -39.74 -2.13
CA SER A 20 -13.53 -40.37 -2.33
C SER A 20 -13.44 -41.80 -1.76
N ALA A 21 -12.40 -42.53 -2.15
CA ALA A 21 -12.08 -43.86 -1.61
C ALA A 21 -11.30 -43.81 -0.27
N VAL A 22 -11.13 -42.63 0.33
CA VAL A 22 -10.39 -42.45 1.59
C VAL A 22 -11.07 -43.20 2.74
N GLU A 23 -10.28 -43.72 3.69
CA GLU A 23 -10.82 -44.41 4.87
C GLU A 23 -11.72 -43.49 5.69
N ARG A 24 -12.79 -44.04 6.29
CA ARG A 24 -13.80 -43.28 7.06
C ARG A 24 -13.20 -42.41 8.17
N SER A 25 -12.24 -42.94 8.93
CA SER A 25 -11.56 -42.20 10.01
C SER A 25 -10.84 -40.95 9.47
N ARG A 26 -10.15 -41.10 8.34
CA ARG A 26 -9.44 -40.02 7.65
C ARG A 26 -10.40 -39.03 6.97
N LYS A 27 -11.54 -39.49 6.44
CA LYS A 27 -12.61 -38.60 5.94
C LYS A 27 -13.12 -37.68 7.04
N ALA A 28 -13.42 -38.22 8.22
CA ALA A 28 -13.87 -37.41 9.36
C ALA A 28 -12.83 -36.34 9.73
N ALA A 29 -11.55 -36.71 9.82
CA ALA A 29 -10.47 -35.76 10.12
C ALA A 29 -10.35 -34.64 9.06
N LEU A 30 -10.44 -34.97 7.77
CA LEU A 30 -10.43 -33.98 6.67
C LEU A 30 -11.62 -33.02 6.76
N ILE A 31 -12.82 -33.54 7.02
CA ILE A 31 -14.03 -32.73 7.15
C ILE A 31 -13.93 -31.78 8.35
N HIS A 32 -13.43 -32.25 9.50
CA HIS A 32 -13.16 -31.35 10.64
C HIS A 32 -12.18 -30.23 10.29
N ALA A 33 -11.09 -30.57 9.61
CA ALA A 33 -10.08 -29.59 9.21
C ALA A 33 -10.64 -28.57 8.20
N LEU A 34 -11.50 -29.00 7.26
CA LEU A 34 -12.22 -28.11 6.35
C LEU A 34 -13.15 -27.13 7.08
N LEU A 35 -13.91 -27.60 8.06
CA LEU A 35 -14.79 -26.74 8.86
C LEU A 35 -13.99 -25.74 9.72
N ARG A 36 -12.80 -26.13 10.20
CA ARG A 36 -11.89 -25.21 10.88
C ARG A 36 -11.28 -24.17 9.94
N LEU A 37 -10.93 -24.56 8.72
CA LEU A 37 -10.49 -23.62 7.69
C LEU A 37 -11.59 -22.60 7.38
N GLN A 38 -12.84 -23.06 7.22
CA GLN A 38 -14.01 -22.20 7.04
C GLN A 38 -14.14 -21.17 8.18
N ALA A 39 -13.97 -21.61 9.43
CA ALA A 39 -14.11 -20.75 10.61
C ALA A 39 -13.10 -19.58 10.68
N ARG A 40 -12.00 -19.62 9.91
CA ARG A 40 -11.02 -18.52 9.85
C ARG A 40 -11.50 -17.31 9.06
N TYR A 41 -12.54 -17.49 8.24
CA TYR A 41 -13.09 -16.46 7.37
C TYR A 41 -14.43 -15.91 7.91
N ASP A 42 -14.71 -16.10 9.20
CA ASP A 42 -15.97 -15.70 9.86
C ASP A 42 -17.24 -16.26 9.19
N THR A 43 -17.18 -17.50 8.69
CA THR A 43 -18.29 -18.20 8.01
C THR A 43 -18.88 -19.35 8.85
N ASN A 44 -18.82 -19.23 10.17
CA ASN A 44 -18.82 -20.33 11.14
C ASN A 44 -20.18 -21.05 11.29
N LEU A 45 -21.24 -20.60 10.60
CA LEU A 45 -22.64 -20.95 10.88
C LEU A 45 -23.40 -21.63 9.73
N THR A 46 -22.71 -22.09 8.69
CA THR A 46 -23.39 -22.67 7.49
C THR A 46 -23.25 -24.18 7.32
N TRP A 47 -22.56 -24.87 8.26
CA TRP A 47 -22.34 -26.32 8.18
C TRP A 47 -23.63 -27.17 8.22
N LEU A 48 -24.77 -26.64 8.66
CA LEU A 48 -26.06 -27.34 8.64
C LEU A 48 -26.55 -27.68 7.22
N ARG A 49 -26.11 -26.94 6.20
CA ARG A 49 -26.36 -27.30 4.79
C ARG A 49 -25.82 -28.69 4.45
N MET A 50 -24.79 -29.12 5.16
CA MET A 50 -24.08 -30.40 4.98
C MET A 50 -24.43 -31.46 6.03
N HIS A 51 -25.46 -31.24 6.87
CA HIS A 51 -25.74 -32.08 8.05
C HIS A 51 -25.79 -33.59 7.75
N SER A 52 -26.35 -34.01 6.62
CA SER A 52 -26.46 -35.42 6.23
C SER A 52 -25.10 -36.09 6.04
N VAL A 53 -24.15 -35.39 5.42
CA VAL A 53 -22.77 -35.85 5.22
C VAL A 53 -22.01 -35.84 6.55
N LEU A 54 -22.17 -34.78 7.35
CA LEU A 54 -21.48 -34.66 8.64
C LEU A 54 -21.92 -35.74 9.64
N LEU A 55 -23.22 -36.07 9.69
CA LEU A 55 -23.76 -37.15 10.52
C LEU A 55 -23.20 -38.52 10.08
N ARG A 56 -23.14 -38.77 8.78
CA ARG A 56 -22.63 -40.03 8.23
C ARG A 56 -21.19 -40.32 8.67
N HIS A 57 -20.36 -39.28 8.74
CA HIS A 57 -18.95 -39.39 9.13
C HIS A 57 -18.69 -39.18 10.62
N GLY A 58 -19.73 -38.96 11.44
CA GLY A 58 -19.56 -38.74 12.89
C GLY A 58 -18.91 -37.41 13.25
N VAL A 59 -18.89 -36.46 12.32
CA VAL A 59 -18.41 -35.08 12.52
C VAL A 59 -19.48 -34.24 13.20
N LEU A 60 -20.75 -34.58 12.97
CA LEU A 60 -21.90 -33.98 13.62
C LEU A 60 -22.60 -35.02 14.50
N LEU A 61 -22.90 -34.65 15.73
CA LEU A 61 -23.78 -35.39 16.63
C LEU A 61 -25.18 -34.84 16.55
N ARG A 62 -26.15 -35.76 16.60
CA ARG A 62 -27.57 -35.47 16.73
C ARG A 62 -28.06 -36.11 18.01
N THR A 63 -28.45 -35.30 18.99
CA THR A 63 -28.88 -35.77 20.31
C THR A 63 -30.22 -35.14 20.64
N ARG A 64 -31.17 -35.91 21.19
CA ARG A 64 -32.42 -35.30 21.68
C ARG A 64 -32.08 -34.33 22.81
N ALA A 65 -32.80 -33.21 22.89
CA ALA A 65 -32.54 -32.21 23.92
C ALA A 65 -32.52 -32.83 25.34
N GLU A 66 -33.42 -33.77 25.61
CA GLU A 66 -33.53 -34.50 26.88
C GLU A 66 -32.28 -35.36 27.20
N ASP A 67 -31.66 -35.92 26.17
CA ASP A 67 -30.51 -36.84 26.27
C ASP A 67 -29.15 -36.10 26.28
N VAL A 68 -29.17 -34.77 26.18
CA VAL A 68 -27.94 -33.96 26.24
C VAL A 68 -27.34 -34.07 27.65
N GLY A 69 -26.09 -34.57 27.73
CA GLY A 69 -25.39 -34.77 29.00
C GLY A 69 -24.97 -33.46 29.69
N ASP A 70 -24.77 -32.38 28.93
CA ASP A 70 -24.51 -31.06 29.49
C ASP A 70 -25.79 -30.44 30.06
N THR A 71 -25.80 -30.15 31.36
CA THR A 71 -27.02 -29.72 32.06
C THR A 71 -27.44 -28.30 31.66
N ALA A 72 -26.50 -27.40 31.38
CA ALA A 72 -26.79 -26.03 31.00
C ALA A 72 -27.34 -25.96 29.58
N LEU A 73 -26.69 -26.66 28.65
CA LEU A 73 -27.13 -26.76 27.27
C LEU A 73 -28.48 -27.47 27.15
N ARG A 74 -28.70 -28.54 27.91
CA ARG A 74 -29.99 -29.22 27.99
C ARG A 74 -31.08 -28.28 28.46
N ALA A 75 -30.87 -27.55 29.56
CA ALA A 75 -31.85 -26.60 30.07
C ALA A 75 -32.17 -25.52 29.02
N HIS A 76 -31.16 -24.97 28.37
CA HIS A 76 -31.34 -23.97 27.31
C HIS A 76 -32.12 -24.52 26.11
N ALA A 77 -31.81 -25.72 25.65
CA ALA A 77 -32.52 -26.37 24.55
C ALA A 77 -34.00 -26.68 24.89
N LEU A 78 -34.29 -27.05 26.14
CA LEU A 78 -35.63 -27.33 26.62
C LEU A 78 -36.45 -26.07 26.95
N SER A 79 -35.81 -24.94 27.25
CA SER A 79 -36.49 -23.66 27.46
C SER A 79 -36.65 -22.84 26.18
N ALA A 80 -35.89 -23.13 25.13
CA ALA A 80 -35.93 -22.39 23.87
C ALA A 80 -37.33 -22.43 23.22
N GLU A 81 -37.82 -21.27 22.83
CA GLU A 81 -39.15 -21.10 22.22
C GLU A 81 -39.15 -21.33 20.69
N ALA A 82 -37.97 -21.37 20.06
CA ALA A 82 -37.79 -21.57 18.63
C ALA A 82 -36.47 -22.33 18.33
N PRO A 83 -36.36 -22.98 17.14
CA PRO A 83 -35.08 -23.48 16.63
C PRO A 83 -34.06 -22.33 16.49
N GLY A 84 -32.78 -22.64 16.67
CA GLY A 84 -31.74 -21.63 16.56
C GLY A 84 -30.41 -22.04 17.15
N TRP A 85 -29.44 -21.14 17.05
CA TRP A 85 -28.14 -21.28 17.67
C TRP A 85 -28.25 -21.17 19.19
N LEU A 86 -27.60 -22.09 19.90
CA LEU A 86 -27.50 -22.10 21.35
C LEU A 86 -26.08 -21.73 21.76
N ASP A 87 -25.95 -20.75 22.64
CA ASP A 87 -24.67 -20.41 23.28
C ASP A 87 -24.22 -21.54 24.20
N HIS A 88 -22.99 -22.01 23.97
CA HIS A 88 -22.44 -23.15 24.70
C HIS A 88 -20.92 -23.02 24.88
N ALA A 89 -20.44 -23.40 26.06
CA ALA A 89 -19.04 -23.26 26.46
C ALA A 89 -18.05 -24.09 25.62
N HIS A 90 -18.53 -25.15 24.95
CA HIS A 90 -17.70 -26.06 24.16
C HIS A 90 -17.90 -25.89 22.64
N GLY A 91 -18.36 -24.72 22.20
CA GLY A 91 -18.53 -24.37 20.78
C GLY A 91 -19.99 -24.37 20.30
N PRO A 92 -20.23 -24.06 19.02
CA PRO A 92 -21.57 -23.79 18.50
C PRO A 92 -22.46 -25.04 18.51
N ALA A 93 -23.68 -24.89 19.04
CA ALA A 93 -24.73 -25.90 19.01
C ALA A 93 -25.98 -25.34 18.33
N TYR A 94 -26.69 -26.18 17.56
CA TYR A 94 -27.92 -25.78 16.90
C TYR A 94 -29.11 -26.63 17.35
N LEU A 95 -30.18 -25.96 17.78
CA LEU A 95 -31.45 -26.57 18.12
C LEU A 95 -32.36 -26.63 16.88
N ALA A 96 -32.88 -27.81 16.58
CA ALA A 96 -33.90 -28.03 15.56
C ALA A 96 -35.14 -28.69 16.15
N TRP A 97 -36.28 -28.48 15.49
CA TRP A 97 -37.50 -29.25 15.70
C TRP A 97 -37.63 -30.31 14.62
N GLU A 98 -37.72 -31.57 15.03
CA GLU A 98 -37.97 -32.71 14.16
C GLU A 98 -39.28 -33.36 14.57
N GLY A 99 -40.37 -32.90 13.95
CA GLY A 99 -41.73 -33.15 14.44
C GLY A 99 -41.89 -32.55 15.84
N ASP A 100 -42.38 -33.37 16.78
CA ASP A 100 -42.55 -32.96 18.18
C ASP A 100 -41.26 -33.09 19.02
N THR A 101 -40.16 -33.53 18.41
CA THR A 101 -38.90 -33.77 19.12
C THR A 101 -37.95 -32.60 18.96
N ARG A 102 -37.39 -32.12 20.08
CA ARG A 102 -36.30 -31.14 20.11
C ARG A 102 -34.96 -31.85 20.01
N VAL A 103 -34.14 -31.43 19.06
CA VAL A 103 -32.87 -32.10 18.74
C VAL A 103 -31.75 -31.07 18.69
N VAL A 104 -30.66 -31.38 19.38
CA VAL A 104 -29.45 -30.56 19.42
C VAL A 104 -28.39 -31.19 18.52
N TYR A 105 -27.91 -30.39 17.57
CA TYR A 105 -26.81 -30.68 16.68
C TYR A 105 -25.52 -30.05 17.20
N ARG A 106 -24.44 -30.83 17.29
CA ARG A 106 -23.13 -30.35 17.74
C ARG A 106 -22.01 -30.98 16.94
N LEU A 107 -21.00 -30.19 16.59
CA LEU A 107 -19.77 -30.75 16.04
C LEU A 107 -19.05 -31.58 17.10
N THR A 108 -18.47 -32.70 16.70
CA THR A 108 -17.57 -33.47 17.56
C THR A 108 -16.22 -32.77 17.69
N GLU A 109 -15.50 -33.06 18.77
CA GLU A 109 -14.09 -32.70 18.83
C GLU A 109 -13.28 -33.61 17.90
N PRO A 110 -12.37 -33.06 17.09
CA PRO A 110 -11.52 -33.88 16.24
C PRO A 110 -10.51 -34.66 17.09
N GLY A 111 -10.33 -35.93 16.76
CA GLY A 111 -9.37 -36.79 17.47
C GLY A 111 -7.89 -36.48 17.20
N THR A 112 -7.59 -35.67 16.17
CA THR A 112 -6.23 -35.22 15.83
C THR A 112 -6.29 -33.91 15.05
N ASP A 113 -5.40 -32.98 15.41
CA ASP A 113 -5.24 -31.74 14.65
C ASP A 113 -4.44 -32.00 13.37
N MET A 114 -5.00 -31.59 12.23
CA MET A 114 -4.36 -31.68 10.92
C MET A 114 -3.81 -30.29 10.54
N PRO A 115 -2.50 -30.17 10.25
CA PRO A 115 -1.93 -28.93 9.71
C PRO A 115 -2.61 -28.52 8.41
N LEU A 116 -2.78 -27.20 8.16
CA LEU A 116 -3.46 -26.72 6.96
C LEU A 116 -2.70 -27.12 5.69
N ALA A 117 -1.36 -27.11 5.71
CA ALA A 117 -0.58 -27.57 4.57
C ALA A 117 -0.95 -29.01 4.15
N GLU A 118 -1.14 -29.90 5.12
CA GLU A 118 -1.57 -31.28 4.89
C GLU A 118 -3.01 -31.35 4.39
N LEU A 119 -3.92 -30.56 4.98
CA LEU A 119 -5.30 -30.46 4.50
C LEU A 119 -5.35 -30.05 3.02
N PHE A 120 -4.68 -28.96 2.65
CA PHE A 120 -4.65 -28.49 1.28
C PHE A 120 -4.05 -29.53 0.34
N TYR A 121 -2.98 -30.21 0.75
CA TYR A 121 -2.37 -31.25 -0.07
C TYR A 121 -3.34 -32.40 -0.36
N GLN A 122 -4.05 -32.88 0.66
CA GLN A 122 -5.02 -33.97 0.52
C GLN A 122 -6.21 -33.55 -0.37
N VAL A 123 -6.79 -32.38 -0.13
CA VAL A 123 -7.96 -31.89 -0.89
C VAL A 123 -7.59 -31.61 -2.34
N LEU A 124 -6.45 -30.98 -2.60
CA LEU A 124 -5.97 -30.73 -3.97
C LEU A 124 -5.61 -32.03 -4.69
N THR A 125 -5.09 -33.03 -3.98
CA THR A 125 -4.86 -34.37 -4.54
C THR A 125 -6.18 -35.02 -4.95
N LEU A 126 -7.20 -34.96 -4.10
CA LEU A 126 -8.52 -35.50 -4.43
C LEU A 126 -9.17 -34.76 -5.61
N ALA A 127 -9.01 -33.44 -5.69
CA ALA A 127 -9.58 -32.63 -6.77
C ALA A 127 -8.88 -32.94 -8.11
N ASP A 128 -7.57 -33.14 -8.09
CA ASP A 128 -6.79 -33.59 -9.24
C ASP A 128 -7.22 -35.00 -9.69
N GLN A 129 -7.37 -35.94 -8.74
CA GLN A 129 -7.79 -37.32 -9.03
C GLN A 129 -9.23 -37.41 -9.58
N SER A 130 -10.13 -36.52 -9.13
CA SER A 130 -11.50 -36.46 -9.63
C SER A 130 -11.64 -35.68 -10.95
N GLY A 131 -10.57 -35.02 -11.41
CA GLY A 131 -10.58 -34.17 -12.58
C GLY A 131 -11.32 -32.84 -12.40
N ASP A 132 -11.65 -32.43 -11.17
CA ASP A 132 -12.29 -31.14 -10.90
C ASP A 132 -11.25 -30.01 -10.90
N ALA A 133 -10.84 -29.60 -12.09
CA ALA A 133 -9.88 -28.51 -12.30
C ALA A 133 -10.34 -27.17 -11.69
N SER A 134 -11.65 -26.95 -11.60
CA SER A 134 -12.21 -25.71 -11.03
C SER A 134 -11.99 -25.66 -9.52
N LEU A 135 -12.29 -26.75 -8.82
CA LEU A 135 -12.08 -26.90 -7.39
C LEU A 135 -10.59 -26.89 -7.04
N PHE A 136 -9.77 -27.52 -7.88
CA PHE A 136 -8.32 -27.46 -7.74
C PHE A 136 -7.80 -26.02 -7.77
N VAL A 137 -8.19 -25.24 -8.78
CA VAL A 137 -7.73 -23.86 -8.93
C VAL A 137 -8.24 -22.96 -7.80
N ASP A 138 -9.51 -23.11 -7.39
CA ASP A 138 -10.10 -22.29 -6.32
C ASP A 138 -9.45 -22.61 -4.96
N GLY A 139 -9.23 -23.89 -4.65
CA GLY A 139 -8.52 -24.31 -3.44
C GLY A 139 -7.05 -23.88 -3.43
N TYR A 140 -6.40 -23.90 -4.60
CA TYR A 140 -5.04 -23.39 -4.74
C TYR A 140 -5.00 -21.87 -4.56
N GLY A 141 -5.96 -21.13 -5.12
CA GLY A 141 -6.10 -19.69 -4.92
C GLY A 141 -6.24 -19.32 -3.45
N LEU A 142 -7.14 -20.00 -2.73
CA LEU A 142 -7.33 -19.82 -1.29
C LEU A 142 -6.03 -20.03 -0.50
N LEU A 143 -5.26 -21.08 -0.83
CA LEU A 143 -3.96 -21.33 -0.20
C LEU A 143 -2.99 -20.16 -0.38
N VAL A 144 -2.84 -19.65 -1.61
CA VAL A 144 -1.86 -18.60 -1.90
C VAL A 144 -2.29 -17.25 -1.33
N ASN A 145 -3.58 -16.90 -1.44
CA ASN A 145 -4.10 -15.64 -0.88
C ASN A 145 -4.05 -15.67 0.65
N GLY A 146 -4.49 -16.76 1.30
CA GLY A 146 -4.40 -16.85 2.76
C GLY A 146 -2.96 -16.80 3.30
N TRP A 147 -1.97 -17.25 2.53
CA TRP A 147 -0.56 -17.02 2.85
C TRP A 147 -0.12 -15.57 2.62
N LEU A 148 -0.51 -14.97 1.50
CA LEU A 148 -0.18 -13.59 1.15
C LEU A 148 -0.77 -12.59 2.17
N ASP A 149 -1.96 -12.88 2.67
CA ASP A 149 -2.72 -12.01 3.56
C ASP A 149 -2.45 -12.35 5.04
N GLU A 150 -1.46 -13.22 5.29
CA GLU A 150 -1.03 -13.65 6.64
C GLU A 150 -2.15 -14.31 7.47
N THR A 151 -3.20 -14.79 6.81
CA THR A 151 -4.27 -15.61 7.43
C THR A 151 -3.76 -17.01 7.81
N PHE A 152 -2.74 -17.50 7.09
CA PHE A 152 -2.06 -18.76 7.36
C PHE A 152 -0.62 -18.52 7.79
N ASP A 153 -0.19 -19.19 8.86
CA ASP A 153 1.11 -18.98 9.47
C ASP A 153 1.91 -20.28 9.67
N ALA A 154 3.06 -20.16 10.35
CA ALA A 154 3.92 -21.30 10.65
C ALA A 154 3.27 -22.37 11.55
N ASN A 155 2.33 -21.99 12.43
CA ASN A 155 1.57 -22.94 13.26
C ASN A 155 0.65 -23.82 12.41
N ASP A 156 0.27 -23.32 11.23
CA ASP A 156 -0.53 -24.06 10.24
C ASP A 156 0.30 -24.98 9.34
N GLY A 157 1.62 -24.98 9.52
CA GLY A 157 2.57 -25.65 8.64
C GLY A 157 2.85 -24.87 7.34
N ILE A 158 2.51 -23.57 7.29
CA ILE A 158 2.73 -22.70 6.13
C ILE A 158 3.65 -21.54 6.53
N ALA A 159 4.95 -21.75 6.42
CA ALA A 159 5.93 -20.75 6.83
C ALA A 159 5.94 -19.48 5.94
N ALA A 160 6.31 -18.34 6.53
CA ALA A 160 6.48 -17.08 5.80
C ALA A 160 7.76 -17.03 4.93
N THR A 161 8.74 -17.90 5.19
CA THR A 161 10.05 -17.88 4.50
C THR A 161 10.16 -18.96 3.44
N LEU A 162 10.96 -18.72 2.40
CA LEU A 162 11.21 -19.70 1.35
C LEU A 162 11.73 -21.03 1.94
N ASP A 163 12.65 -20.99 2.91
CA ASP A 163 13.23 -22.24 3.44
C ASP A 163 12.20 -23.06 4.21
N GLY A 164 11.30 -22.41 4.96
CA GLY A 164 10.18 -23.09 5.62
C GLY A 164 9.17 -23.65 4.62
N LEU A 165 8.82 -22.90 3.56
CA LEU A 165 7.98 -23.38 2.46
C LEU A 165 8.62 -24.59 1.76
N LEU A 166 9.94 -24.55 1.55
CA LEU A 166 10.69 -25.64 0.93
C LEU A 166 10.79 -26.89 1.79
N ALA A 167 10.77 -26.74 3.12
CA ALA A 167 10.85 -27.84 4.09
C ALA A 167 9.54 -28.61 4.26
N SER A 168 8.40 -28.08 3.80
CA SER A 168 7.10 -28.74 3.90
C SER A 168 6.87 -29.72 2.75
N ASP A 169 6.87 -31.02 3.05
CA ASP A 169 6.56 -32.08 2.08
C ASP A 169 5.19 -31.90 1.43
N ALA A 170 4.20 -31.48 2.22
CA ALA A 170 2.85 -31.21 1.73
C ALA A 170 2.85 -30.07 0.70
N LEU A 171 3.53 -28.96 0.98
CA LEU A 171 3.63 -27.84 0.03
C LEU A 171 4.44 -28.22 -1.23
N GLN A 172 5.49 -29.04 -1.11
CA GLN A 172 6.18 -29.59 -2.28
C GLN A 172 5.26 -30.47 -3.13
N GLY A 173 4.45 -31.32 -2.49
CA GLY A 173 3.44 -32.14 -3.15
C GLY A 173 2.43 -31.29 -3.91
N ILE A 174 1.91 -30.24 -3.28
CA ILE A 174 1.01 -29.25 -3.91
C ILE A 174 1.65 -28.60 -5.13
N ARG A 175 2.94 -28.22 -5.06
CA ARG A 175 3.67 -27.66 -6.21
C ARG A 175 3.80 -28.65 -7.36
N ALA A 176 4.06 -29.92 -7.06
CA ALA A 176 4.14 -30.97 -8.09
C ALA A 176 2.78 -31.15 -8.80
N LEU A 177 1.67 -31.16 -8.06
CA LEU A 177 0.32 -31.19 -8.62
C LEU A 177 0.06 -29.98 -9.52
N ALA A 178 0.36 -28.78 -9.04
CA ALA A 178 0.18 -27.53 -9.77
C ALA A 178 1.02 -27.45 -11.06
N ALA A 179 2.26 -27.95 -11.02
CA ALA A 179 3.14 -28.04 -12.19
C ALA A 179 2.56 -28.96 -13.28
N ARG A 180 1.93 -30.07 -12.87
CA ARG A 180 1.27 -31.04 -13.76
C ARG A 180 -0.02 -30.49 -14.36
N GLN A 181 -0.89 -29.90 -13.55
CA GLN A 181 -2.18 -29.35 -13.98
C GLN A 181 -2.03 -28.10 -14.87
N GLY A 182 -0.95 -27.33 -14.69
CA GLY A 182 -0.73 -26.10 -15.43
C GLY A 182 -1.69 -25.01 -14.99
N LEU A 183 -1.41 -24.42 -13.82
CA LEU A 183 -2.21 -23.36 -13.21
C LEU A 183 -2.58 -22.24 -14.21
N LYS A 184 -3.88 -21.97 -14.33
CA LYS A 184 -4.41 -20.84 -15.10
C LYS A 184 -5.40 -20.07 -14.24
N ARG A 185 -5.27 -18.75 -14.25
CA ARG A 185 -6.19 -17.86 -13.53
C ARG A 185 -7.58 -17.95 -14.17
N ARG A 186 -8.60 -18.25 -13.37
CA ARG A 186 -9.99 -18.25 -13.81
C ARG A 186 -10.50 -16.82 -13.97
N ARG A 187 -11.35 -16.59 -14.97
CA ARG A 187 -12.07 -15.31 -15.13
C ARG A 187 -13.15 -15.23 -14.06
N ASN A 188 -13.34 -14.03 -13.49
CA ASN A 188 -14.38 -13.71 -12.51
C ASN A 188 -14.35 -14.61 -11.26
N ALA A 189 -13.19 -15.15 -10.89
CA ALA A 189 -13.05 -15.80 -9.60
C ALA A 189 -13.18 -14.75 -8.48
N PRO A 190 -13.88 -15.05 -7.38
CA PRO A 190 -13.86 -14.22 -6.17
C PRO A 190 -12.42 -13.94 -5.73
N GLU A 191 -12.17 -12.76 -5.17
CA GLU A 191 -10.83 -12.29 -4.78
C GLU A 191 -10.03 -13.32 -3.98
N ASP A 192 -10.64 -13.85 -2.91
CA ASP A 192 -10.03 -14.84 -2.02
C ASP A 192 -9.66 -16.17 -2.73
N LEU A 193 -10.33 -16.48 -3.84
CA LEU A 193 -10.13 -17.71 -4.62
C LEU A 193 -9.34 -17.48 -5.92
N ALA A 194 -9.14 -16.23 -6.31
CA ALA A 194 -8.43 -15.88 -7.53
C ALA A 194 -6.93 -16.04 -7.32
N LEU A 195 -6.25 -16.82 -8.17
CA LEU A 195 -4.78 -16.89 -8.13
C LEU A 195 -4.19 -15.47 -8.17
N PRO A 196 -3.27 -15.09 -7.27
CA PRO A 196 -2.65 -13.76 -7.31
C PRO A 196 -1.68 -13.62 -8.50
N ARG A 197 -1.23 -12.39 -8.76
CA ARG A 197 -0.16 -12.06 -9.70
C ARG A 197 1.16 -11.98 -8.95
N LEU A 198 2.28 -12.17 -9.67
CA LEU A 198 3.61 -12.00 -9.09
C LEU A 198 3.86 -10.59 -8.54
N ASP A 199 3.18 -9.59 -9.10
CA ASP A 199 3.29 -8.19 -8.68
C ASP A 199 2.46 -7.89 -7.41
N ASP A 200 1.60 -8.82 -6.98
CA ASP A 200 0.81 -8.69 -5.74
C ASP A 200 1.65 -8.99 -4.48
N GLY A 201 2.93 -9.33 -4.63
CA GLY A 201 3.88 -9.70 -3.57
C GLY A 201 4.27 -8.58 -2.58
N GLY A 202 3.64 -7.41 -2.64
CA GLY A 202 3.91 -6.29 -1.74
C GLY A 202 5.12 -5.44 -2.14
N ALA A 203 5.58 -4.60 -1.21
CA ALA A 203 6.69 -3.67 -1.42
C ALA A 203 7.97 -4.42 -1.85
N ALA A 204 8.75 -3.83 -2.76
CA ALA A 204 9.92 -4.46 -3.36
C ALA A 204 11.02 -4.90 -2.36
N ASP A 205 10.93 -4.43 -1.11
CA ASP A 205 11.87 -4.75 -0.04
C ASP A 205 11.57 -6.08 0.67
N ASP A 206 10.37 -6.65 0.51
CA ASP A 206 10.02 -7.96 1.09
C ASP A 206 10.45 -9.11 0.16
N ILE A 207 11.75 -9.41 0.21
CA ILE A 207 12.36 -10.46 -0.60
C ILE A 207 11.74 -11.84 -0.31
N GLU A 208 11.40 -12.15 0.95
CA GLU A 208 10.82 -13.46 1.30
C GLU A 208 9.42 -13.60 0.70
N ARG A 209 8.59 -12.57 0.82
CA ARG A 209 7.24 -12.57 0.23
C ARG A 209 7.27 -12.67 -1.28
N ALA A 210 8.11 -11.88 -1.95
CA ALA A 210 8.26 -11.93 -3.41
C ALA A 210 8.76 -13.31 -3.91
N ILE A 211 9.68 -13.94 -3.18
CA ILE A 211 10.20 -15.26 -3.53
C ILE A 211 9.23 -16.38 -3.15
N GLY A 212 8.51 -16.28 -2.03
CA GLY A 212 7.46 -17.21 -1.63
C GLY A 212 6.29 -17.21 -2.62
N LEU A 213 5.92 -16.04 -3.16
CA LEU A 213 4.93 -15.96 -4.21
C LEU A 213 5.39 -16.64 -5.50
N ARG A 214 6.68 -16.55 -5.85
CA ARG A 214 7.27 -17.33 -6.95
C ARG A 214 7.30 -18.83 -6.65
N PHE A 215 7.45 -19.24 -5.39
CA PHE A 215 7.35 -20.65 -5.00
C PHE A 215 5.98 -21.20 -5.39
N PHE A 216 4.89 -20.50 -5.08
CA PHE A 216 3.54 -20.92 -5.47
C PHE A 216 3.27 -20.76 -6.97
N LEU A 217 3.44 -19.55 -7.52
CA LEU A 217 2.99 -19.22 -8.87
C LEU A 217 3.93 -19.72 -9.99
N GLN A 218 5.15 -20.16 -9.66
CA GLN A 218 6.08 -20.79 -10.61
C GLN A 218 6.37 -22.24 -10.18
N PRO A 219 5.38 -23.15 -10.20
CA PRO A 219 5.51 -24.50 -9.64
C PRO A 219 6.55 -25.36 -10.37
N LYS A 220 6.87 -25.05 -11.63
CA LYS A 220 7.92 -25.73 -12.42
C LYS A 220 9.35 -25.29 -12.07
N ARG A 221 9.51 -24.22 -11.29
CA ARG A 221 10.85 -23.70 -10.92
C ARG A 221 11.46 -24.57 -9.83
N THR A 222 12.72 -24.96 -10.01
CA THR A 222 13.41 -25.83 -9.03
C THR A 222 13.72 -25.07 -7.74
N SER A 223 13.83 -25.80 -6.63
CA SER A 223 14.20 -25.24 -5.32
C SER A 223 15.55 -24.52 -5.37
N ALA A 224 16.53 -25.05 -6.11
CA ALA A 224 17.81 -24.41 -6.35
C ALA A 224 17.66 -23.06 -7.09
N ALA A 225 16.81 -23.00 -8.12
CA ALA A 225 16.56 -21.77 -8.87
C ALA A 225 15.76 -20.72 -8.09
N LEU A 226 14.97 -21.14 -7.10
CA LEU A 226 14.30 -20.24 -6.14
C LEU A 226 15.30 -19.66 -5.14
N ARG A 227 16.15 -20.50 -4.51
CA ARG A 227 17.21 -20.06 -3.59
C ARG A 227 18.19 -19.12 -4.28
N ALA A 228 18.69 -19.48 -5.46
CA ALA A 228 19.58 -18.61 -6.23
C ALA A 228 18.93 -17.24 -6.57
N ALA A 229 17.61 -17.20 -6.83
CA ALA A 229 16.91 -15.95 -7.05
C ALA A 229 16.79 -15.10 -5.78
N ARG A 230 16.53 -15.73 -4.64
CA ARG A 230 16.52 -15.09 -3.31
C ARG A 230 17.89 -14.52 -2.97
N ASP A 231 18.94 -15.31 -3.11
CA ASP A 231 20.30 -14.91 -2.76
C ASP A 231 20.78 -13.77 -3.68
N LYS A 232 20.42 -13.83 -4.97
CA LYS A 232 20.64 -12.73 -5.90
C LYS A 232 19.89 -11.46 -5.51
N ALA A 233 18.64 -11.57 -5.05
CA ALA A 233 17.86 -10.42 -4.56
C ALA A 233 18.47 -9.82 -3.29
N ARG A 234 18.83 -10.67 -2.31
CA ARG A 234 19.52 -10.24 -1.06
C ARG A 234 20.85 -9.57 -1.35
N HIS A 235 21.66 -10.13 -2.24
CA HIS A 235 22.94 -9.54 -2.62
C HIS A 235 22.76 -8.18 -3.31
N ARG A 236 21.74 -8.04 -4.17
CA ARG A 236 21.41 -6.75 -4.80
C ARG A 236 20.97 -5.72 -3.77
N GLN A 237 20.08 -6.08 -2.85
CA GLN A 237 19.63 -5.18 -1.78
C GLN A 237 20.81 -4.75 -0.91
N ALA A 238 21.63 -5.70 -0.45
CA ALA A 238 22.84 -5.41 0.33
C ALA A 238 23.80 -4.48 -0.43
N ARG A 239 23.98 -4.69 -1.74
CA ARG A 239 24.80 -3.81 -2.58
C ARG A 239 24.23 -2.39 -2.66
N VAL A 240 22.91 -2.21 -2.79
CA VAL A 240 22.29 -0.88 -2.76
C VAL A 240 22.66 -0.16 -1.46
N TYR A 241 22.42 -0.78 -0.31
CA TYR A 241 22.70 -0.16 0.99
C TYR A 241 24.18 0.12 1.24
N ALA A 242 25.09 -0.71 0.70
CA ALA A 242 26.52 -0.53 0.90
C ALA A 242 27.15 0.47 -0.08
N VAL A 243 26.82 0.37 -1.37
CA VAL A 243 27.52 1.06 -2.45
C VAL A 243 26.86 2.39 -2.80
N LEU A 244 25.52 2.41 -2.89
CA LEU A 244 24.81 3.59 -3.39
C LEU A 244 25.08 4.85 -2.54
N PRO A 245 25.06 4.81 -1.19
CA PRO A 245 25.40 5.98 -0.38
C PRO A 245 26.81 6.54 -0.65
N GLN A 246 27.79 5.67 -0.87
CA GLN A 246 29.17 6.08 -1.15
C GLN A 246 29.28 6.72 -2.53
N LEU A 247 28.62 6.14 -3.54
CA LEU A 247 28.60 6.69 -4.89
C LEU A 247 27.87 8.05 -4.94
N ILE A 248 26.74 8.17 -4.25
CA ILE A 248 25.99 9.43 -4.18
C ILE A 248 26.83 10.51 -3.50
N ASP A 249 27.48 10.24 -2.36
CA ASP A 249 28.32 11.25 -1.70
C ASP A 249 29.54 11.64 -2.56
N ARG A 250 30.16 10.66 -3.23
CA ARG A 250 31.36 10.88 -4.04
C ARG A 250 31.08 11.66 -5.33
N HIS A 251 30.02 11.32 -6.06
CA HIS A 251 29.77 11.89 -7.39
C HIS A 251 28.80 13.07 -7.32
N LEU A 252 27.66 12.88 -6.65
CA LEU A 252 26.65 13.93 -6.51
C LEU A 252 27.04 14.92 -5.41
N GLY A 253 27.37 14.41 -4.22
CA GLY A 253 27.71 15.20 -3.04
C GLY A 253 28.94 16.08 -3.25
N ALA A 254 30.01 15.55 -3.86
CA ALA A 254 31.21 16.35 -4.16
C ALA A 254 30.93 17.47 -5.17
N SER A 255 30.20 17.17 -6.25
CA SER A 255 29.81 18.16 -7.27
C SER A 255 28.92 19.26 -6.69
N LEU A 256 27.95 18.88 -5.86
CA LEU A 256 27.07 19.80 -5.14
C LEU A 256 27.86 20.69 -4.16
N ARG A 257 28.79 20.13 -3.38
CA ARG A 257 29.67 20.91 -2.48
C ARG A 257 30.51 21.92 -3.26
N ALA A 258 31.06 21.52 -4.42
CA ALA A 258 31.80 22.43 -5.28
C ALA A 258 30.93 23.58 -5.82
N ALA A 259 29.63 23.34 -6.00
CA ALA A 259 28.63 24.34 -6.39
C ALA A 259 27.99 25.10 -5.21
N GLY A 260 28.57 25.02 -4.01
CA GLY A 260 28.14 25.78 -2.83
C GLY A 260 26.98 25.16 -2.03
N TRP A 261 26.59 23.92 -2.33
CA TRP A 261 25.56 23.21 -1.58
C TRP A 261 26.12 22.58 -0.31
N SER A 262 25.33 22.64 0.76
CA SER A 262 25.64 22.05 2.06
C SER A 262 24.71 20.86 2.34
N PRO A 263 25.23 19.70 2.77
CA PRO A 263 24.40 18.56 3.12
C PRO A 263 23.60 18.83 4.40
N VAL A 264 22.39 18.31 4.44
CA VAL A 264 21.52 18.28 5.63
C VAL A 264 21.44 16.84 6.11
N ALA A 265 21.58 16.64 7.42
CA ALA A 265 21.47 15.30 8.01
C ALA A 265 20.04 14.76 7.86
N VAL A 266 19.91 13.57 7.28
CA VAL A 266 18.65 12.85 7.12
C VAL A 266 18.77 11.52 7.85
N ALA A 267 17.80 11.21 8.71
CA ALA A 267 17.82 9.97 9.51
C ALA A 267 17.37 8.74 8.70
N VAL A 268 16.63 8.96 7.60
CA VAL A 268 16.07 7.89 6.78
C VAL A 268 17.15 7.35 5.83
N PRO A 269 17.40 6.03 5.80
CA PRO A 269 18.34 5.43 4.86
C PRO A 269 17.98 5.70 3.41
N LEU A 270 19.00 5.76 2.54
CA LEU A 270 18.83 5.97 1.09
C LEU A 270 18.06 7.26 0.73
N GLN A 271 18.14 8.25 1.62
CA GLN A 271 17.71 9.62 1.38
C GLN A 271 18.86 10.58 1.61
N TRP A 272 18.91 11.61 0.78
CA TRP A 272 19.93 12.64 0.84
C TRP A 272 19.29 14.00 0.63
N HIS A 273 19.80 15.02 1.31
CA HIS A 273 19.26 16.37 1.23
C HIS A 273 20.41 17.38 1.26
N TRP A 274 20.34 18.38 0.39
CA TRP A 274 21.26 19.48 0.31
C TRP A 274 20.49 20.80 0.24
N ILE A 275 21.13 21.85 0.76
CA ILE A 275 20.63 23.22 0.70
C ILE A 275 21.72 24.19 0.24
N ARG A 276 21.31 25.30 -0.34
CA ARG A 276 22.16 26.49 -0.47
C ARG A 276 21.31 27.76 -0.42
N ASP A 277 21.92 28.85 -0.01
CA ASP A 277 21.28 30.16 0.05
C ASP A 277 21.79 31.03 -1.12
N VAL A 278 20.86 31.60 -1.90
CA VAL A 278 21.15 32.45 -3.07
C VAL A 278 20.16 33.61 -3.11
N ASP A 279 20.65 34.85 -3.07
CA ASP A 279 19.86 36.09 -3.09
C ASP A 279 18.72 36.12 -2.06
N GLY A 280 19.00 35.63 -0.84
CA GLY A 280 18.03 35.54 0.26
C GLY A 280 17.01 34.41 0.12
N ASN A 281 17.01 33.67 -0.99
CA ASN A 281 16.22 32.46 -1.15
C ASN A 281 17.00 31.25 -0.63
N ARG A 282 16.31 30.29 -0.01
CA ARG A 282 16.90 28.97 0.29
C ARG A 282 16.44 27.94 -0.73
N GLN A 283 17.41 27.34 -1.41
CA GLN A 283 17.20 26.28 -2.39
C GLN A 283 17.43 24.93 -1.73
N HIS A 284 16.60 23.96 -2.09
CA HIS A 284 16.66 22.58 -1.61
C HIS A 284 16.78 21.65 -2.81
N LEU A 285 17.62 20.64 -2.67
CA LEU A 285 17.68 19.48 -3.55
C LEU A 285 17.72 18.26 -2.66
N TRP A 286 16.82 17.31 -2.87
CA TRP A 286 16.84 16.06 -2.13
C TRP A 286 16.61 14.89 -3.07
N ALA A 287 17.14 13.74 -2.69
CA ALA A 287 17.07 12.52 -3.45
C ALA A 287 16.64 11.37 -2.56
N SER A 288 15.79 10.48 -3.07
CA SER A 288 15.41 9.23 -2.42
C SER A 288 15.44 8.09 -3.41
N TYR A 289 16.10 6.98 -3.07
CA TYR A 289 16.11 5.80 -3.92
C TYR A 289 14.87 4.95 -3.68
N ASP A 290 14.12 4.66 -4.74
CA ASP A 290 12.99 3.73 -4.74
C ASP A 290 13.44 2.38 -5.31
N ALA A 291 13.51 1.37 -4.45
CA ALA A 291 13.93 0.02 -4.84
C ALA A 291 12.94 -0.70 -5.75
N SER A 292 11.65 -0.35 -5.69
CA SER A 292 10.60 -0.93 -6.53
C SER A 292 10.69 -0.44 -7.97
N LEU A 293 11.10 0.80 -8.14
CA LEU A 293 11.29 1.42 -9.45
C LEU A 293 12.72 1.23 -9.98
N GLY A 294 13.70 1.03 -9.07
CA GLY A 294 15.11 1.08 -9.44
C GLY A 294 15.52 2.48 -9.88
N GLU A 295 14.92 3.50 -9.25
CA GLU A 295 15.07 4.90 -9.64
C GLU A 295 15.48 5.74 -8.42
N LEU A 296 16.38 6.70 -8.63
CA LEU A 296 16.70 7.77 -7.69
C LEU A 296 15.79 8.96 -8.00
N MET A 297 14.79 9.16 -7.14
CA MET A 297 13.87 10.30 -7.25
C MET A 297 14.58 11.57 -6.80
N VAL A 298 14.92 12.44 -7.75
CA VAL A 298 15.55 13.74 -7.45
C VAL A 298 14.48 14.83 -7.49
N GLN A 299 14.39 15.57 -6.40
CA GLN A 299 13.39 16.61 -6.20
C GLN A 299 14.06 17.92 -5.80
N VAL A 300 13.39 19.02 -6.12
CA VAL A 300 13.88 20.38 -5.93
C VAL A 300 12.83 21.24 -5.27
N GLY A 301 13.26 22.23 -4.49
CA GLY A 301 12.35 23.11 -3.78
C GLY A 301 12.96 24.44 -3.40
N LEU A 302 12.11 25.43 -3.17
CA LEU A 302 12.53 26.80 -2.86
C LEU A 302 11.75 27.38 -1.68
N GLN A 303 12.47 28.00 -0.76
CA GLN A 303 11.93 29.00 0.18
C GLN A 303 12.29 30.39 -0.35
N HIS A 304 11.33 31.01 -1.05
CA HIS A 304 11.53 32.31 -1.67
C HIS A 304 11.56 33.45 -0.65
N ALA A 305 12.50 34.39 -0.78
CA ALA A 305 12.78 35.48 0.15
C ALA A 305 11.55 36.36 0.45
N ARG A 306 10.81 36.78 -0.60
CA ARG A 306 9.59 37.58 -0.43
C ARG A 306 8.51 36.85 0.38
N LEU A 307 8.35 35.55 0.14
CA LEU A 307 7.33 34.77 0.85
C LEU A 307 7.76 34.50 2.30
N LEU A 308 9.05 34.29 2.56
CA LEU A 308 9.58 34.22 3.92
C LEU A 308 9.31 35.51 4.70
N ALA A 309 9.47 36.67 4.05
CA ALA A 309 9.16 37.97 4.63
C ALA A 309 7.65 38.11 4.94
N TRP A 310 6.77 37.72 4.00
CA TRP A 310 5.32 37.71 4.25
C TRP A 310 4.90 36.75 5.38
N GLN A 311 5.59 35.62 5.52
CA GLN A 311 5.39 34.66 6.60
C GLN A 311 6.08 35.08 7.91
N GLN A 312 6.85 36.17 7.91
CA GLN A 312 7.60 36.68 9.06
C GLN A 312 8.51 35.60 9.68
N ARG A 313 9.14 34.78 8.84
CA ARG A 313 9.99 33.68 9.29
C ARG A 313 11.32 33.63 8.55
N THR A 314 12.29 32.97 9.17
CA THR A 314 13.57 32.66 8.54
C THR A 314 13.51 31.34 7.78
N ALA A 315 14.42 31.16 6.83
CA ALA A 315 14.57 29.92 6.10
C ALA A 315 14.94 28.75 7.04
N THR A 316 14.37 27.58 6.80
CA THR A 316 14.59 26.35 7.59
C THR A 316 15.21 25.25 6.72
N THR A 317 15.48 24.08 7.29
CA THR A 317 15.92 22.90 6.53
C THR A 317 14.78 21.92 6.29
N HIS A 318 13.56 22.21 6.78
CA HIS A 318 12.46 21.28 6.73
C HIS A 318 11.75 21.30 5.37
N LEU A 319 11.56 20.13 4.76
CA LEU A 319 10.93 20.02 3.45
C LEU A 319 9.43 20.39 3.46
N HIS A 320 8.77 20.31 4.61
CA HIS A 320 7.37 20.77 4.77
C HIS A 320 7.24 22.30 4.83
N ASP A 321 8.36 23.03 4.94
CA ASP A 321 8.41 24.49 4.94
C ASP A 321 8.69 25.07 3.55
N LEU A 322 8.63 24.29 2.48
CA LEU A 322 8.93 24.78 1.13
C LEU A 322 7.76 25.63 0.58
N HIS A 323 8.06 26.56 -0.33
CA HIS A 323 7.02 27.32 -1.02
C HIS A 323 6.66 26.70 -2.36
N VAL A 324 7.68 26.18 -3.05
CA VAL A 324 7.54 25.55 -4.36
C VAL A 324 8.34 24.28 -4.35
N VAL A 325 7.75 23.18 -4.83
CA VAL A 325 8.38 21.86 -4.87
C VAL A 325 8.07 21.18 -6.19
N ASP A 326 9.04 20.45 -6.73
CA ASP A 326 8.86 19.69 -7.96
C ASP A 326 9.89 18.57 -8.13
N GLY A 327 9.66 17.66 -9.08
CA GLY A 327 10.64 16.69 -9.55
C GLY A 327 11.66 17.35 -10.48
N ALA A 328 12.94 17.05 -10.30
CA ALA A 328 14.03 17.72 -11.03
C ALA A 328 14.04 17.39 -12.53
N ALA A 329 13.67 16.17 -12.92
CA ALA A 329 13.88 15.65 -14.28
C ALA A 329 13.33 16.56 -15.39
N ARG A 330 12.13 17.14 -15.22
CA ARG A 330 11.52 18.04 -16.20
C ARG A 330 12.26 19.37 -16.41
N PHE A 331 13.23 19.67 -15.55
CA PHE A 331 14.01 20.92 -15.58
C PHE A 331 15.48 20.70 -15.95
N LEU A 332 15.90 19.45 -16.18
CA LEU A 332 17.27 19.11 -16.58
C LEU A 332 17.51 19.24 -18.09
N GLY A 333 16.46 19.50 -18.86
CA GLY A 333 16.51 19.67 -20.32
C GLY A 333 15.87 18.51 -21.08
N GLU A 334 15.35 18.79 -22.27
CA GLU A 334 14.61 17.84 -23.13
C GLU A 334 15.45 16.60 -23.48
N ASP A 335 16.74 16.79 -23.78
CA ASP A 335 17.64 15.69 -24.14
C ASP A 335 17.78 14.67 -23.00
N ILE A 336 17.79 15.14 -21.75
CA ILE A 336 17.89 14.28 -20.57
C ILE A 336 16.54 13.64 -20.26
N LEU A 337 15.47 14.43 -20.33
CA LEU A 337 14.10 13.97 -20.06
C LEU A 337 13.70 12.78 -20.96
N HIS A 338 14.18 12.78 -22.21
CA HIS A 338 13.93 11.71 -23.18
C HIS A 338 15.07 10.68 -23.31
N SER A 339 16.07 10.75 -22.44
CA SER A 339 17.18 9.79 -22.42
C SER A 339 16.82 8.50 -21.67
N ALA A 340 17.67 7.48 -21.83
CA ALA A 340 17.58 6.25 -21.04
C ALA A 340 17.94 6.42 -19.55
N ASP A 341 18.40 7.61 -19.15
CA ASP A 341 18.75 7.91 -17.76
C ASP A 341 17.51 8.29 -16.92
N ILE A 342 16.39 8.63 -17.56
CA ILE A 342 15.12 8.94 -16.87
C ILE A 342 14.15 7.77 -17.02
N GLY A 343 13.69 7.27 -15.88
CA GLY A 343 12.71 6.18 -15.82
C GLY A 343 11.28 6.66 -16.06
N ASN A 344 10.35 5.71 -16.10
CA ASN A 344 8.95 5.99 -16.46
C ASN A 344 8.24 6.90 -15.44
N TYR A 345 8.77 7.00 -14.22
CA TYR A 345 8.21 7.81 -13.14
C TYR A 345 8.97 9.13 -12.95
N GLY A 346 9.89 9.46 -13.85
CA GLY A 346 10.68 10.69 -13.80
C GLY A 346 11.83 10.66 -12.81
N GLY A 347 12.18 9.49 -12.25
CA GLY A 347 13.39 9.30 -11.45
C GLY A 347 14.59 8.98 -12.33
N TRP A 348 15.79 9.18 -11.78
CA TRP A 348 17.03 8.82 -12.44
C TRP A 348 17.27 7.31 -12.33
N VAL A 349 17.43 6.61 -13.44
CA VAL A 349 17.58 5.15 -13.46
C VAL A 349 18.86 4.73 -12.73
N VAL A 350 18.71 3.95 -11.67
CA VAL A 350 19.80 3.38 -10.88
C VAL A 350 19.56 1.88 -10.79
N ASN A 351 20.16 1.12 -11.71
CA ASN A 351 20.04 -0.33 -11.71
C ASN A 351 21.13 -0.97 -10.83
N PRO A 352 20.81 -1.57 -9.67
CA PRO A 352 21.80 -2.17 -8.77
C PRO A 352 22.41 -3.47 -9.32
N ALA A 353 22.04 -3.91 -10.52
CA ALA A 353 22.71 -4.99 -11.22
C ALA A 353 23.82 -4.51 -12.17
N SER A 354 23.88 -3.21 -12.48
CA SER A 354 24.90 -2.62 -13.35
C SER A 354 26.26 -2.57 -12.66
N SER A 355 27.36 -2.54 -13.44
CA SER A 355 28.71 -2.39 -12.89
C SER A 355 28.90 -1.05 -12.15
N ASP A 356 29.85 -0.97 -11.21
CA ASP A 356 30.14 0.28 -10.49
C ASP A 356 30.46 1.42 -11.47
N ALA A 357 31.29 1.17 -12.49
CA ALA A 357 31.63 2.15 -13.53
C ALA A 357 30.39 2.67 -14.29
N THR A 358 29.38 1.82 -14.51
CA THR A 358 28.12 2.25 -15.15
C THR A 358 27.31 3.16 -14.23
N LEU A 359 27.26 2.84 -12.94
CA LEU A 359 26.56 3.64 -11.94
C LEU A 359 27.27 5.00 -11.74
N GLU A 360 28.59 4.98 -11.62
CA GLU A 360 29.44 6.19 -11.54
C GLU A 360 29.19 7.11 -12.73
N ALA A 361 29.30 6.58 -13.96
CA ALA A 361 29.07 7.37 -15.17
C ALA A 361 27.64 7.94 -15.25
N GLY A 362 26.64 7.20 -14.75
CA GLY A 362 25.27 7.70 -14.64
C GLY A 362 25.16 8.86 -13.66
N LEU A 363 25.74 8.72 -12.47
CA LEU A 363 25.73 9.79 -11.45
C LEU A 363 26.54 11.01 -11.88
N ASP A 364 27.63 10.83 -12.63
CA ASP A 364 28.38 11.94 -13.23
C ASP A 364 27.54 12.72 -14.24
N ARG A 365 26.75 12.03 -15.07
CA ARG A 365 25.81 12.70 -16.00
C ARG A 365 24.73 13.47 -15.25
N LEU A 366 24.16 12.87 -14.20
CA LEU A 366 23.21 13.59 -13.34
C LEU A 366 23.84 14.83 -12.73
N ALA A 367 25.03 14.70 -12.14
CA ALA A 367 25.76 15.81 -11.52
C ALA A 367 26.07 16.93 -12.52
N ALA A 368 26.44 16.58 -13.76
CA ALA A 368 26.68 17.53 -14.84
C ALA A 368 25.39 18.26 -15.31
N ALA A 369 24.23 17.63 -15.14
CA ALA A 369 22.93 18.20 -15.52
C ALA A 369 22.37 19.17 -14.48
N LEU A 370 22.66 18.93 -13.19
CA LEU A 370 22.10 19.71 -12.08
C LEU A 370 22.26 21.24 -12.19
N PRO A 371 23.39 21.80 -12.69
CA PRO A 371 23.52 23.25 -12.86
C PRO A 371 22.43 23.89 -13.74
N THR A 372 21.79 23.12 -14.61
CA THR A 372 20.68 23.60 -15.46
C THR A 372 19.51 24.11 -14.60
N LEU A 373 19.30 23.52 -13.42
CA LEU A 373 18.24 23.88 -12.47
C LEU A 373 18.34 25.35 -12.01
N ASP A 374 19.55 25.93 -12.03
CA ASP A 374 19.79 27.30 -11.61
C ASP A 374 19.02 28.28 -12.49
N ALA A 375 19.01 28.04 -13.80
CA ALA A 375 18.26 28.85 -14.76
C ALA A 375 16.82 28.35 -14.94
N SER A 376 16.64 27.03 -15.11
CA SER A 376 15.36 26.45 -15.55
C SER A 376 14.30 26.36 -14.44
N TYR A 377 14.72 26.25 -13.17
CA TYR A 377 13.83 26.12 -12.02
C TYR A 377 14.01 27.27 -11.03
N PHE A 378 15.17 27.36 -10.37
CA PHE A 378 15.40 28.30 -9.27
C PHE A 378 15.32 29.76 -9.72
N GLY A 379 16.09 30.12 -10.75
CA GLY A 379 16.13 31.47 -11.32
C GLY A 379 14.79 31.89 -11.93
N ARG A 380 14.09 30.95 -12.58
CA ARG A 380 12.75 31.19 -13.12
C ARG A 380 11.75 31.55 -12.02
N ILE A 381 11.66 30.75 -10.97
CA ILE A 381 10.73 30.99 -9.85
C ILE A 381 11.09 32.28 -9.11
N ALA A 382 12.38 32.51 -8.84
CA ALA A 382 12.85 33.73 -8.19
C ALA A 382 12.47 34.98 -9.00
N THR A 383 12.68 34.94 -10.32
CA THR A 383 12.31 36.05 -11.22
C THR A 383 10.80 36.27 -11.27
N GLN A 384 10.02 35.20 -11.38
CA GLN A 384 8.56 35.27 -11.41
C GLN A 384 8.01 35.92 -10.14
N LEU A 385 8.41 35.41 -8.97
CA LEU A 385 7.94 35.88 -7.68
C LEU A 385 8.53 37.23 -7.24
N ALA A 386 9.53 37.76 -7.97
CA ALA A 386 10.03 39.12 -7.79
C ALA A 386 9.03 40.20 -8.27
N GLY A 387 8.01 39.86 -9.05
CA GLY A 387 6.98 40.82 -9.47
C GLY A 387 6.20 40.43 -10.72
N PRO A 388 6.85 40.06 -11.84
CA PRO A 388 6.19 39.85 -13.14
C PRO A 388 5.03 38.85 -13.09
N TRP A 389 5.09 37.86 -12.22
CA TRP A 389 4.01 36.87 -12.08
C TRP A 389 2.70 37.47 -11.56
N PHE A 390 2.77 38.52 -10.73
CA PHE A 390 1.61 39.23 -10.18
C PHE A 390 1.02 40.27 -11.15
N GLU A 391 1.65 40.51 -12.30
CA GLU A 391 1.09 41.41 -13.34
C GLU A 391 -0.12 40.77 -14.04
N ARG A 392 -0.19 39.44 -14.04
CA ARG A 392 -1.38 38.71 -14.49
C ARG A 392 -2.39 38.56 -13.34
N PRO A 393 -3.70 38.68 -13.59
CA PRO A 393 -4.73 38.50 -12.58
C PRO A 393 -4.69 37.11 -11.93
N ALA A 394 -5.04 37.03 -10.64
CA ALA A 394 -5.12 35.77 -9.91
C ALA A 394 -6.05 34.75 -10.60
N ASP A 395 -7.18 35.21 -11.16
CA ASP A 395 -8.13 34.35 -11.88
C ASP A 395 -7.52 33.66 -13.10
N THR A 396 -6.60 34.32 -13.82
CA THR A 396 -5.90 33.69 -14.95
C THR A 396 -5.03 32.52 -14.48
N TRP A 397 -4.34 32.68 -13.35
CA TRP A 397 -3.53 31.60 -12.79
C TRP A 397 -4.37 30.49 -12.18
N LEU A 398 -5.50 30.83 -11.54
CA LEU A 398 -6.46 29.86 -11.03
C LEU A 398 -7.02 29.00 -12.16
N GLN A 399 -7.42 29.62 -13.27
CA GLN A 399 -7.90 28.90 -14.44
C GLN A 399 -6.83 27.94 -14.96
N LEU A 400 -5.59 28.40 -15.16
CA LEU A 400 -4.50 27.53 -15.62
C LEU A 400 -4.18 26.38 -14.66
N LEU A 401 -4.32 26.59 -13.35
CA LEU A 401 -4.11 25.56 -12.33
C LEU A 401 -5.25 24.53 -12.32
N GLU A 402 -6.49 24.95 -12.56
CA GLU A 402 -7.68 24.10 -12.49
C GLU A 402 -7.98 23.37 -13.81
N THR A 403 -7.70 24.02 -14.95
CA THR A 403 -8.06 23.51 -16.29
C THR A 403 -6.85 23.12 -17.15
N GLY A 404 -5.64 23.53 -16.75
CA GLY A 404 -4.46 23.41 -17.61
C GLY A 404 -4.45 24.43 -18.76
N ASP A 405 -3.42 24.33 -19.59
CA ASP A 405 -3.31 25.02 -20.88
C ASP A 405 -4.11 24.31 -21.99
N ASP A 406 -3.85 24.66 -23.25
CA ASP A 406 -4.55 24.07 -24.42
C ASP A 406 -4.35 22.55 -24.56
N THR A 407 -3.37 21.97 -23.86
CA THR A 407 -3.11 20.53 -23.80
C THR A 407 -3.75 19.86 -22.59
N GLY A 408 -4.39 20.63 -21.70
CA GLY A 408 -4.89 20.18 -20.40
C GLY A 408 -3.79 19.98 -19.35
N ALA A 409 -2.54 20.36 -19.64
CA ALA A 409 -1.43 20.29 -18.71
C ALA A 409 -1.28 21.60 -17.93
N VAL A 410 -0.97 21.54 -16.64
CA VAL A 410 -0.65 22.75 -15.87
C VAL A 410 0.74 23.24 -16.29
N PRO A 411 0.87 24.45 -16.86
CA PRO A 411 2.15 24.88 -17.42
C PRO A 411 3.17 25.19 -16.32
N PRO A 412 4.49 25.01 -16.55
CA PRO A 412 5.54 25.27 -15.56
C PRO A 412 5.62 26.71 -15.03
N THR A 413 4.89 27.64 -15.65
CA THR A 413 4.74 29.02 -15.19
C THR A 413 3.78 29.19 -14.02
N VAL A 414 2.95 28.18 -13.72
CA VAL A 414 2.12 28.15 -12.51
C VAL A 414 3.00 27.73 -11.34
N VAL A 415 3.21 28.65 -10.40
CA VAL A 415 4.20 28.48 -9.33
C VAL A 415 3.64 27.70 -8.13
N PHE A 416 2.35 27.86 -7.82
CA PHE A 416 1.74 27.25 -6.64
C PHE A 416 0.92 26.01 -7.00
N ALA A 417 1.07 24.95 -6.22
CA ALA A 417 0.32 23.70 -6.38
C ALA A 417 -1.10 23.75 -5.76
N SER A 418 -1.50 24.87 -5.18
CA SER A 418 -2.78 25.04 -4.49
C SER A 418 -3.45 26.36 -4.87
N PRO A 419 -4.73 26.33 -5.28
CA PRO A 419 -5.52 27.54 -5.49
C PRO A 419 -5.55 28.47 -4.27
N ASP A 420 -5.58 27.89 -3.07
CA ASP A 420 -5.68 28.67 -1.82
C ASP A 420 -4.37 29.40 -1.55
N SER A 421 -3.23 28.75 -1.80
CA SER A 421 -1.91 29.39 -1.64
C SER A 421 -1.62 30.43 -2.71
N LEU A 422 -2.11 30.20 -3.93
CA LEU A 422 -2.08 31.18 -5.02
C LEU A 422 -2.84 32.45 -4.59
N LEU A 423 -4.06 32.32 -4.11
CA LEU A 423 -4.86 33.46 -3.62
C LEU A 423 -4.17 34.17 -2.46
N LEU A 424 -3.65 33.42 -1.47
CA LEU A 424 -2.90 34.00 -0.36
C LEU A 424 -1.67 34.79 -0.85
N ALA A 425 -0.93 34.29 -1.83
CA ALA A 425 0.20 35.02 -2.39
C ALA A 425 -0.23 36.37 -3.00
N PHE A 426 -1.37 36.42 -3.70
CA PHE A 426 -1.92 37.68 -4.21
C PHE A 426 -2.43 38.60 -3.09
N VAL A 427 -3.07 38.07 -2.04
CA VAL A 427 -3.49 38.85 -0.87
C VAL A 427 -2.29 39.60 -0.29
N PHE A 428 -1.20 38.89 -0.03
CA PHE A 428 0.00 39.48 0.58
C PHE A 428 0.76 40.40 -0.38
N PHE A 429 0.76 40.11 -1.68
CA PHE A 429 1.26 41.05 -2.69
C PHE A 429 0.48 42.38 -2.68
N HIS A 430 -0.84 42.33 -2.61
CA HIS A 430 -1.67 43.54 -2.54
C HIS A 430 -1.49 44.30 -1.24
N LEU A 431 -1.33 43.62 -0.10
CA LEU A 431 -1.00 44.26 1.17
C LEU A 431 0.35 44.97 1.13
N GLU A 432 1.39 44.34 0.56
CA GLU A 432 2.71 44.95 0.36
C GLU A 432 2.64 46.23 -0.49
N ARG A 433 1.69 46.29 -1.44
CA ARG A 433 1.44 47.47 -2.30
C ARG A 433 0.48 48.50 -1.68
N GLY A 434 -0.08 48.24 -0.51
CA GLY A 434 -1.08 49.10 0.14
C GLY A 434 -2.48 49.04 -0.49
N HIS A 435 -2.77 48.02 -1.31
CA HIS A 435 -4.04 47.84 -2.02
C HIS A 435 -5.05 47.00 -1.21
N THR A 436 -5.45 47.48 -0.03
CA THR A 436 -6.28 46.72 0.92
C THR A 436 -7.60 46.21 0.32
N THR A 437 -8.28 47.02 -0.49
CA THR A 437 -9.55 46.62 -1.14
C THR A 437 -9.39 45.40 -2.06
N HIS A 438 -8.26 45.29 -2.76
CA HIS A 438 -7.97 44.14 -3.62
C HIS A 438 -7.66 42.90 -2.78
N ALA A 439 -6.93 43.09 -1.67
CA ALA A 439 -6.65 42.01 -0.73
C ALA A 439 -7.94 41.47 -0.08
N ASP A 440 -8.87 42.35 0.32
CA ASP A 440 -10.17 41.95 0.88
C ASP A 440 -10.99 41.14 -0.15
N ALA A 441 -11.03 41.56 -1.42
CA ALA A 441 -11.75 40.83 -2.48
C ALA A 441 -11.21 39.40 -2.68
N LEU A 442 -9.89 39.22 -2.64
CA LEU A 442 -9.26 37.90 -2.75
C LEU A 442 -9.50 37.02 -1.51
N VAL A 443 -9.61 37.60 -0.32
CA VAL A 443 -10.00 36.86 0.89
C VAL A 443 -11.46 36.41 0.81
N GLU A 444 -12.36 37.24 0.26
CA GLU A 444 -13.74 36.80 0.00
C GLU A 444 -13.79 35.66 -1.02
N GLN A 445 -12.99 35.73 -2.09
CA GLN A 445 -12.87 34.64 -3.06
C GLN A 445 -12.36 33.34 -2.39
N LEU A 446 -11.37 33.45 -1.50
CA LEU A 446 -10.87 32.33 -0.70
C LEU A 446 -11.98 31.74 0.19
N ARG A 447 -12.78 32.58 0.89
CA ARG A 447 -13.92 32.13 1.70
C ARG A 447 -14.98 31.41 0.89
N ALA A 448 -15.34 31.96 -0.27
CA ALA A 448 -16.33 31.35 -1.16
C ALA A 448 -15.89 29.95 -1.60
N ARG A 449 -14.61 29.78 -1.95
CA ARG A 449 -14.02 28.47 -2.30
C ARG A 449 -14.05 27.48 -1.13
N LEU A 450 -13.89 27.94 0.10
CA LEU A 450 -13.96 27.10 1.29
C LEU A 450 -15.39 26.65 1.60
N ALA A 451 -16.36 27.55 1.49
CA ALA A 451 -17.77 27.24 1.68
C ALA A 451 -18.28 26.19 0.69
N ALA A 452 -17.71 26.15 -0.52
CA ALA A 452 -18.02 25.15 -1.53
C ALA A 452 -17.45 23.75 -1.24
N ARG A 453 -16.58 23.58 -0.23
CA ARG A 453 -15.93 22.29 0.07
C ARG A 453 -16.75 21.49 1.09
N PRO A 454 -16.96 20.18 0.86
CA PRO A 454 -17.71 19.33 1.80
C PRO A 454 -16.94 19.00 3.09
N ARG A 455 -15.60 19.03 3.07
CA ARG A 455 -14.76 18.78 4.26
C ARG A 455 -13.49 19.65 4.23
N PRO A 456 -13.16 20.38 5.32
CA PRO A 456 -11.92 21.13 5.42
C PRO A 456 -10.71 20.19 5.61
N SER A 457 -9.59 20.53 4.98
CA SER A 457 -8.32 19.79 5.14
C SER A 457 -7.66 20.09 6.49
N VAL A 458 -6.71 19.24 6.90
CA VAL A 458 -5.87 19.48 8.10
C VAL A 458 -5.17 20.85 7.98
N TRP A 459 -4.60 21.16 6.83
CA TRP A 459 -3.99 22.47 6.57
C TRP A 459 -4.97 23.64 6.75
N HIS A 460 -6.22 23.49 6.32
CA HIS A 460 -7.24 24.52 6.54
C HIS A 460 -7.42 24.78 8.04
N ARG A 461 -7.60 23.73 8.85
CA ARG A 461 -7.86 23.87 10.28
C ARG A 461 -6.69 24.53 11.02
N HIS A 462 -5.46 24.15 10.69
CA HIS A 462 -4.27 24.59 11.42
C HIS A 462 -3.65 25.90 10.90
N ALA A 463 -3.80 26.21 9.61
CA ALA A 463 -3.15 27.37 9.00
C ALA A 463 -4.16 28.42 8.50
N LEU A 464 -5.19 28.00 7.76
CA LEU A 464 -6.08 28.95 7.06
C LEU A 464 -7.18 29.54 7.95
N ALA A 465 -7.84 28.72 8.77
CA ALA A 465 -8.90 29.17 9.66
C ALA A 465 -8.42 30.24 10.68
N PRO A 466 -7.26 30.08 11.34
CA PRO A 466 -6.71 31.13 12.19
C PRO A 466 -6.44 32.44 11.45
N PHE A 467 -5.96 32.36 10.20
CA PHE A 467 -5.73 33.54 9.37
C PHE A 467 -7.04 34.27 9.05
N LEU A 468 -8.09 33.54 8.63
CA LEU A 468 -9.39 34.13 8.32
C LEU A 468 -10.04 34.78 9.55
N GLN A 469 -9.94 34.14 10.72
CA GLN A 469 -10.45 34.71 11.97
C GLN A 469 -9.77 36.05 12.32
N GLN A 470 -8.44 36.14 12.18
CA GLN A 470 -7.72 37.38 12.41
C GLN A 470 -8.07 38.44 11.35
N TRP A 471 -8.31 38.02 10.10
CA TRP A 471 -8.75 38.92 9.04
C TRP A 471 -10.09 39.60 9.37
N GLU A 472 -11.02 38.87 9.95
CA GLU A 472 -12.34 39.37 10.41
C GLU A 472 -12.21 40.40 11.52
N GLN A 473 -11.20 40.23 12.36
CA GLN A 473 -10.88 41.16 13.45
C GLN A 473 -10.18 42.44 12.97
N GLY A 474 -9.99 42.60 11.65
CA GLY A 474 -9.36 43.78 11.05
C GLY A 474 -7.83 43.76 11.09
N ALA A 475 -7.20 42.66 11.54
CA ALA A 475 -5.75 42.54 11.46
C ALA A 475 -5.34 42.45 9.97
N ARG A 476 -4.28 43.17 9.60
CA ARG A 476 -3.69 43.16 8.24
C ARG A 476 -2.17 42.96 8.25
N SER A 477 -1.58 42.85 9.45
CA SER A 477 -0.16 42.65 9.69
C SER A 477 0.18 41.21 10.15
N MET A 478 -0.76 40.27 10.00
CA MET A 478 -0.54 38.86 10.34
C MET A 478 0.43 38.20 9.33
N PRO A 479 1.13 37.13 9.73
CA PRO A 479 1.94 36.36 8.79
C PRO A 479 1.06 35.62 7.76
N MET A 480 1.60 35.43 6.56
CA MET A 480 1.00 34.57 5.54
C MET A 480 0.96 33.12 6.04
N PRO A 481 -0.14 32.39 5.83
CA PRO A 481 -0.18 30.95 6.09
C PRO A 481 0.91 30.20 5.30
N ALA A 482 1.35 29.05 5.83
CA ALA A 482 2.29 28.17 5.12
C ALA A 482 1.70 27.74 3.77
N VAL A 483 2.52 27.70 2.72
CA VAL A 483 2.09 27.33 1.38
C VAL A 483 1.66 25.86 1.36
N LEU A 484 0.46 25.59 0.85
CA LEU A 484 -0.07 24.24 0.74
C LEU A 484 0.57 23.51 -0.45
N HIS A 485 1.35 22.49 -0.15
CA HIS A 485 1.92 21.52 -1.10
C HIS A 485 1.90 20.10 -0.50
N PRO A 486 2.15 19.05 -1.29
CA PRO A 486 2.01 17.66 -0.83
C PRO A 486 2.83 17.28 0.41
N LEU A 487 4.08 17.77 0.51
CA LEU A 487 4.95 17.46 1.66
C LEU A 487 4.44 18.09 2.97
N LEU A 488 3.92 19.32 2.93
CA LEU A 488 3.30 19.94 4.11
C LEU A 488 2.05 19.17 4.52
N LEU A 489 1.21 18.79 3.55
CA LEU A 489 -0.01 18.04 3.85
C LEU A 489 0.29 16.66 4.47
N ALA A 490 1.31 15.96 3.98
CA ALA A 490 1.77 14.69 4.54
C ALA A 490 2.26 14.86 5.98
N HIS A 491 3.07 15.89 6.25
CA HIS A 491 3.56 16.22 7.58
C HIS A 491 2.41 16.51 8.56
N LEU A 492 1.46 17.35 8.15
CA LEU A 492 0.32 17.70 8.99
C LEU A 492 -0.57 16.49 9.29
N ARG A 493 -0.81 15.60 8.32
CA ARG A 493 -1.60 14.38 8.53
C ARG A 493 -0.93 13.41 9.53
N ALA A 494 0.39 13.26 9.44
CA ALA A 494 1.14 12.42 10.36
C ALA A 494 1.03 12.92 11.81
N ASN A 495 0.98 14.25 12.01
CA ASN A 495 0.87 14.87 13.32
C ASN A 495 -0.57 15.05 13.83
N ASP A 496 -1.58 14.98 12.96
CA ASP A 496 -3.02 15.07 13.31
C ASP A 496 -3.59 13.71 13.77
N SER A 497 -2.86 12.63 13.50
CA SER A 497 -3.20 11.24 13.91
C SER A 497 -2.41 10.77 15.14
N ALA A 498 -1.56 11.63 15.70
CA ALA A 498 -0.77 11.44 16.93
C ALA A 498 -1.37 12.30 18.04
#